data_AF-A0A7Y8HX02-F1
#
_entry.id   AF-A0A7Y8HX02-F1
#
_cell.length_a   1.000
_cell.length_b   1.000
_cell.length_c   1.000
_cell.angle_alpha   90.00
_cell.angle_beta   90.00
_cell.angle_gamma   90.00
#
_symmetry.space_group_name_H-M   'P 1'
#
loop_
_entity.id
_entity.type
_entity.pdbx_description
1 polymer ?
#
loop_
_entity_poly.entity_id
_entity_poly.type
_entity_poly.pdbx_seq_one_letter_code
_entity_poly.pdbx_strand_id
1 'polypeptide(L)'
;MEASFLLKRVGINPDEPVLLITAGEALENLLEAVNEYYPDLKIDKMKKEDIIALLDSYKDCVVLYHPEAYHQERGALLKNFEMLKRYGLTDDDYDSLDFY
;
A
#
# COMPACT_ATOMS: atom_id res chain seq x y z
N MET A 1 6.34 8.87 -8.36
CA MET A 1 6.95 7.58 -8.78
C MET A 1 5.85 6.75 -9.40
N GLU A 2 6.02 6.18 -10.59
CA GLU A 2 4.92 5.45 -11.24
C GLU A 2 4.73 4.04 -10.65
N ALA A 3 3.50 3.71 -10.26
CA ALA A 3 3.12 2.40 -9.73
C ALA A 3 3.49 1.25 -10.68
N SER A 4 3.19 1.43 -11.97
CA SER A 4 3.46 0.43 -13.01
C SER A 4 4.96 0.09 -13.14
N PHE A 5 5.84 1.06 -12.93
CA PHE A 5 7.28 0.86 -12.93
C PHE A 5 7.72 0.00 -11.74
N LEU A 6 7.20 0.28 -10.54
CA LEU A 6 7.52 -0.50 -9.33
C LEU A 6 7.10 -1.96 -9.47
N LEU A 7 5.88 -2.20 -9.97
CA LEU A 7 5.33 -3.54 -10.19
C LEU A 7 6.18 -4.32 -11.20
N LYS A 8 6.46 -3.73 -12.37
CA LYS A 8 7.29 -4.37 -13.40
C LYS A 8 8.69 -4.70 -12.88
N ARG A 9 9.29 -3.79 -12.10
CA ARG A 9 10.62 -3.99 -11.50
C ARG A 9 10.67 -5.20 -10.58
N VAL A 10 9.60 -5.48 -9.82
CA VAL A 10 9.52 -6.67 -8.97
C VAL A 10 8.88 -7.87 -9.67
N GLY A 11 8.61 -7.79 -10.98
CA GLY A 11 8.05 -8.87 -11.77
C GLY A 11 6.58 -9.18 -11.45
N ILE A 12 5.78 -8.14 -11.18
CA ILE A 12 4.32 -8.16 -11.05
C ILE A 12 3.74 -7.48 -12.29
N ASN A 13 2.69 -8.06 -12.87
CA ASN A 13 2.06 -7.50 -14.07
C ASN A 13 1.12 -6.37 -13.64
N PRO A 14 1.32 -5.10 -14.03
CA PRO A 14 0.45 -4.02 -13.60
C PRO A 14 -1.02 -4.21 -13.96
N ASP A 15 -1.29 -4.94 -15.05
CA ASP A 15 -2.65 -5.21 -15.54
C ASP A 15 -3.30 -6.43 -14.87
N GLU A 16 -2.62 -7.11 -13.94
CA GLU A 16 -3.22 -8.24 -13.23
C GLU A 16 -4.34 -7.77 -12.29
N PRO A 17 -5.45 -8.53 -12.17
CA PRO A 17 -6.62 -8.08 -11.44
C PRO A 17 -6.41 -8.08 -9.93
N VAL A 18 -6.80 -6.98 -9.29
CA VAL A 18 -6.93 -6.77 -7.85
C VAL A 18 -8.39 -6.37 -7.57
N LEU A 19 -9.22 -7.37 -7.29
CA LEU A 19 -10.69 -7.24 -7.23
C LEU A 19 -11.28 -6.70 -8.55
N LEU A 20 -11.76 -5.45 -8.54
CA LEU A 20 -12.41 -4.77 -9.66
C LEU A 20 -11.47 -3.81 -10.40
N ILE A 21 -10.25 -3.61 -9.88
CA ILE A 21 -9.23 -2.74 -10.48
C ILE A 21 -7.97 -3.54 -10.81
N THR A 22 -6.99 -2.89 -11.41
CA THR A 22 -5.68 -3.48 -11.72
C THR A 22 -4.70 -3.35 -10.55
N ALA A 23 -3.64 -4.16 -10.53
CA ALA A 23 -2.54 -3.99 -9.59
C ALA A 23 -1.88 -2.61 -9.70
N GLY A 24 -1.83 -2.05 -10.91
CA GLY A 24 -1.37 -0.69 -11.18
C GLY A 24 -2.18 0.35 -10.42
N GLU A 25 -3.50 0.34 -10.60
CA GLU A 25 -4.43 1.27 -9.91
C GLU A 25 -4.41 1.06 -8.40
N ALA A 26 -4.40 -0.19 -7.93
CA ALA A 26 -4.35 -0.48 -6.49
C ALA A 26 -3.07 0.06 -5.84
N LEU A 27 -1.91 -0.13 -6.48
CA LEU A 27 -0.65 0.41 -5.98
C LEU A 27 -0.59 1.94 -6.11
N GLU A 28 -1.21 2.53 -7.13
CA GLU A 28 -1.32 3.98 -7.27
C GLU A 28 -2.08 4.59 -6.08
N ASN A 29 -3.24 4.04 -5.73
CA ASN A 29 -3.99 4.49 -4.54
C ASN A 29 -3.17 4.36 -3.26
N LEU A 30 -2.48 3.22 -3.07
CA LEU A 30 -1.60 3.04 -1.91
C LEU A 30 -0.46 4.06 -1.90
N LEU A 31 0.11 4.40 -3.05
CA LEU A 31 1.16 5.40 -3.17
C LEU A 31 0.65 6.80 -2.85
N GLU A 32 -0.59 7.16 -3.21
CA GLU A 32 -1.20 8.42 -2.79
C GLU A 32 -1.27 8.51 -1.26
N ALA A 33 -1.79 7.48 -0.60
CA ALA A 33 -1.83 7.43 0.86
C ALA A 33 -0.42 7.49 1.48
N VAL A 34 0.55 6.76 0.92
CA VAL A 34 1.94 6.83 1.38
C VAL A 34 2.50 8.26 1.22
N ASN A 35 2.24 8.95 0.13
CA ASN A 35 2.75 10.31 -0.05
C ASN A 35 2.10 11.31 0.90
N GLU A 36 0.84 11.10 1.29
CA GLU A 36 0.13 11.96 2.23
C GLU A 36 0.60 11.76 3.67
N TYR A 37 0.76 10.51 4.10
CA TYR A 37 1.04 10.18 5.50
C TYR A 37 2.50 9.84 5.79
N TYR A 38 3.23 9.25 4.82
CA TYR A 38 4.60 8.71 5.00
C TYR A 38 5.50 8.96 3.77
N PRO A 39 5.76 10.21 3.39
CA PRO A 39 6.54 10.52 2.18
C PRO A 39 7.96 9.95 2.19
N ASP A 40 8.51 9.63 3.37
CA ASP A 40 9.84 9.05 3.55
C ASP A 40 9.88 7.51 3.47
N LEU A 41 8.72 6.85 3.33
CA LEU A 41 8.64 5.41 3.19
C LEU A 41 9.35 4.95 1.91
N LYS A 42 10.33 4.05 2.05
CA LYS A 42 11.13 3.53 0.94
C LYS A 42 10.39 2.41 0.20
N ILE A 43 9.21 2.72 -0.32
CA ILE A 43 8.39 1.77 -1.08
C ILE A 43 9.12 1.27 -2.34
N ASP A 44 10.00 2.10 -2.90
CA ASP A 44 10.91 1.72 -3.97
C ASP A 44 11.96 0.70 -3.53
N LYS A 45 12.13 0.37 -2.25
CA LYS A 45 13.04 -0.70 -1.83
C LYS A 45 12.32 -2.00 -1.51
N MET A 46 10.99 -2.03 -1.62
CA MET A 46 10.22 -3.23 -1.33
C MET A 46 10.52 -4.36 -2.32
N LYS A 47 10.65 -5.55 -1.76
CA LYS A 47 10.71 -6.82 -2.50
C LYS A 47 9.32 -7.26 -2.93
N LYS A 48 9.28 -8.18 -3.89
CA LYS A 48 8.05 -8.66 -4.53
C LYS A 48 7.00 -9.13 -3.51
N GLU A 49 7.42 -9.91 -2.53
CA GLU A 49 6.51 -10.53 -1.54
C GLU A 49 5.81 -9.49 -0.68
N ASP A 50 6.50 -8.40 -0.36
CA ASP A 50 5.95 -7.32 0.46
C ASP A 50 4.96 -6.46 -0.36
N ILE A 51 5.24 -6.22 -1.64
CA ILE A 51 4.29 -5.56 -2.55
C ILE A 51 3.03 -6.41 -2.73
N ILE A 52 3.17 -7.73 -2.87
CA ILE A 52 2.02 -8.66 -2.94
C ILE A 52 1.19 -8.59 -1.66
N ALA A 53 1.83 -8.61 -0.49
CA ALA A 53 1.13 -8.52 0.79
C ALA A 53 0.33 -7.21 0.94
N LEU A 54 0.87 -6.08 0.45
CA LEU A 54 0.13 -4.82 0.40
C LEU A 54 -1.09 -4.89 -0.52
N LEU A 55 -0.93 -5.41 -1.75
CA LEU A 55 -2.02 -5.57 -2.70
C LEU A 55 -3.11 -6.52 -2.18
N ASP A 56 -2.73 -7.62 -1.54
CA ASP A 56 -3.69 -8.57 -0.95
C ASP A 56 -4.43 -7.94 0.23
N SER A 57 -3.73 -7.21 1.09
CA SER A 57 -4.36 -6.50 2.22
C SER A 57 -5.30 -5.39 1.74
N TYR A 58 -4.97 -4.72 0.64
CA TYR A 58 -5.85 -3.75 -0.02
C TYR A 58 -7.16 -4.41 -0.46
N LYS A 59 -7.12 -5.62 -1.05
CA LYS A 59 -8.33 -6.37 -1.41
C LYS A 59 -9.22 -6.58 -0.18
N ASP A 60 -8.64 -7.03 0.93
CA ASP A 60 -9.40 -7.24 2.16
C ASP A 60 -9.98 -5.92 2.69
N CYS A 61 -9.23 -4.83 2.61
CA CYS A 61 -9.66 -3.54 3.12
C CYS A 61 -10.76 -2.90 2.25
N VAL A 62 -10.75 -3.08 0.94
CA VAL A 62 -11.85 -2.64 0.05
C VAL A 62 -13.18 -3.29 0.43
N VAL A 63 -13.16 -4.55 0.90
CA VAL A 63 -14.37 -5.25 1.35
C VAL A 63 -14.84 -4.78 2.73
N LEU A 64 -13.91 -4.35 3.59
CA LEU A 64 -14.15 -4.11 5.01
C LEU A 64 -14.34 -2.64 5.38
N TYR A 65 -13.82 -1.70 4.59
CA TYR A 65 -13.77 -0.27 4.92
C TYR A 65 -14.54 0.60 3.93
N HIS A 66 -15.13 1.69 4.45
CA HIS A 66 -15.82 2.70 3.67
C HIS A 66 -14.82 3.58 2.89
N PRO A 67 -15.09 3.96 1.63
CA PRO A 67 -14.14 4.70 0.78
C PRO A 67 -13.92 6.18 1.15
N GLU A 68 -14.15 6.58 2.40
CA GLU A 68 -13.83 7.95 2.85
C GLU A 68 -12.39 8.01 3.38
N ALA A 69 -11.72 9.15 3.18
CA ALA A 69 -10.42 9.49 3.78
C ALA A 69 -9.34 8.40 3.71
N TYR A 70 -9.20 7.74 2.55
CA TYR A 70 -8.22 6.67 2.32
C TYR A 70 -8.33 5.49 3.30
N HIS A 71 -9.52 5.19 3.85
CA HIS A 71 -9.64 4.15 4.89
C HIS A 71 -9.17 2.77 4.43
N GLN A 72 -9.29 2.48 3.13
CA GLN A 72 -8.93 1.19 2.55
C GLN A 72 -7.41 1.07 2.42
N GLU A 73 -6.77 2.12 1.91
CA GLU A 73 -5.33 2.25 1.71
C GLU A 73 -4.60 2.29 3.05
N ARG A 74 -5.01 3.19 3.95
CA ARG A 74 -4.45 3.31 5.30
C ARG A 74 -4.71 2.02 6.10
N GLY A 75 -5.86 1.38 5.96
CA GLY A 75 -6.12 0.07 6.56
C GLY A 75 -5.17 -1.02 6.04
N ALA A 76 -4.86 -1.02 4.74
CA ALA A 76 -3.91 -1.97 4.15
C ALA A 76 -2.47 -1.71 4.64
N LEU A 77 -2.07 -0.44 4.74
CA LEU A 77 -0.79 -0.05 5.32
C LEU A 77 -0.69 -0.47 6.80
N LEU A 78 -1.76 -0.28 7.57
CA LEU A 78 -1.81 -0.58 9.00
C LEU A 78 -1.68 -2.07 9.28
N LYS A 79 -2.39 -2.91 8.50
CA LYS A 79 -2.26 -4.38 8.55
C LYS A 79 -0.84 -4.87 8.26
N ASN A 80 -0.03 -4.07 7.55
CA ASN A 80 1.34 -4.39 7.18
C ASN A 80 2.38 -3.56 7.94
N PHE A 81 2.01 -2.83 8.99
CA PHE A 81 2.87 -1.87 9.65
C PHE A 81 4.23 -2.44 10.08
N GLU A 82 4.25 -3.61 10.73
CA GLU A 82 5.50 -4.29 11.11
C GLU A 82 6.40 -4.63 9.91
N MET A 83 5.81 -4.97 8.76
CA MET A 83 6.54 -5.17 7.52
C MET A 83 7.12 -3.84 7.00
N LEU A 84 6.34 -2.76 7.08
CA LEU A 84 6.70 -1.41 6.61
C LEU A 84 7.80 -0.75 7.44
N LYS A 85 7.97 -1.13 8.72
CA LYS A 85 9.12 -0.68 9.55
C LYS A 85 10.47 -1.03 8.92
N ARG A 86 10.56 -2.13 8.16
CA ARG A 86 11.77 -2.50 7.40
C ARG A 86 12.12 -1.49 6.31
N TYR A 87 11.17 -0.64 5.92
CA TYR A 87 11.28 0.34 4.85
C TYR A 87 11.26 1.79 5.32
N GLY A 88 11.24 2.02 6.64
CA GLY A 88 11.42 3.35 7.22
C GLY A 88 10.33 3.82 8.15
N LEU A 89 9.22 3.09 8.32
CA LEU A 89 8.26 3.44 9.36
C LEU A 89 8.84 3.24 10.76
N THR A 90 8.46 4.13 11.65
CA THR A 90 8.76 4.14 13.08
C THR A 90 7.47 3.95 13.88
N ASP A 91 7.55 3.63 15.16
CA ASP A 91 6.33 3.46 15.97
C ASP A 91 5.52 4.75 16.09
N ASP A 92 6.16 5.92 16.01
CA ASP A 92 5.51 7.23 16.01
C ASP A 92 4.62 7.44 14.75
N ASP A 93 4.91 6.72 13.67
CA ASP A 93 4.13 6.78 12.43
C ASP A 93 2.79 6.03 12.53
N TYR A 94 2.63 5.15 13.53
CA TYR A 94 1.44 4.30 13.69
C TYR A 94 0.15 5.12 13.85
N ASP A 95 0.21 6.18 14.65
CA ASP A 95 -0.95 7.00 14.99
C ASP A 95 -1.51 7.78 13.78
N SER A 96 -0.68 7.99 12.74
CA SER A 96 -1.14 8.59 11.49
C SER A 96 -1.90 7.61 10.58
N LEU A 97 -1.79 6.30 10.84
CA LEU A 97 -2.58 5.24 10.18
C LEU A 97 -3.82 4.88 10.98
N ASP A 98 -3.77 4.91 12.31
CA ASP A 98 -4.91 4.58 13.15
C ASP A 98 -6.00 5.67 13.07
N PHE A 99 -7.25 5.27 12.86
CA PHE A 99 -8.37 6.19 12.55
C PHE A 99 -9.17 6.56 13.79
N TYR A 100 -8.51 6.67 14.96
CA TYR A 100 -9.18 6.91 16.24
C TYR A 100 -9.85 8.28 16.35
#